data_AF-A0A962S8L2-F1
#
_entry.id   AF-A0A962S8L2-F1
#
_cell.length_a   1.000
_cell.length_b   1.000
_cell.length_c   1.000
_cell.angle_alpha   90.00
_cell.angle_beta   90.00
_cell.angle_gamma   90.00
#
_symmetry.space_group_name_H-M   'P 1'
#
loop_
_entity.id
_entity.type
_entity.pdbx_description
1 polymer ?
#
loop_
_entity_poly.entity_id
_entity_poly.type
_entity_poly.pdbx_seq_one_letter_code
_entity_poly.pdbx_strand_id
1 'polypeptide(L)'
;MYAKNPESQKTRPVQPDKPKQTRSQSDSWKIYGGGLLLAALAFFITFQFVEPAPPKTLTIATGNTDGAYHHYALAFREEFARYGIDLDIRTSAGSLENLQLLSDPEANVQIAFVQSGLPKPAASEDLLGLGSVYLEPVWLFSRVPVPSGKLKDLAGRRLAIGEAGSGTREIALQILQDNQLTDSIEQLPLGGQQAIQALSTGQIDALLTVASEKSAVVQNLMNRPDISLVSWSRAEAYAQRYPFLSRVNLPEGSLDLARNIPDRNYQLVAPAATLVARDDLHPALSDLTMQIAAKIFSERSLFSQEGQFPSVEFLDYPLSPEAARFYKSGPPFLQRYLPFWAATLVDRLKVLLLPLIALMLPLSKILPPTYRWTVRKKIFQWYDELQLVDQSATEIPSEENLELCLANLDKIEKEVKAVEVPLGYAHELYVLRQHIDLLARQISVREQILEKQRLAQT
;
A
#
# COMPACT_ATOMS: atom_id res chain seq x y z
N MET A 1 -35.25 59.22 -88.48
CA MET A 1 -34.68 58.39 -89.55
C MET A 1 -33.35 57.82 -89.07
N TYR A 2 -33.08 56.58 -89.50
CA TYR A 2 -31.87 55.75 -89.32
C TYR A 2 -31.77 54.87 -88.06
N ALA A 3 -31.93 53.57 -88.33
CA ALA A 3 -31.63 52.43 -87.48
C ALA A 3 -30.13 52.10 -87.50
N LYS A 4 -29.62 51.48 -86.42
CA LYS A 4 -28.47 50.57 -86.48
C LYS A 4 -28.54 49.51 -85.38
N ASN A 5 -28.12 48.32 -85.77
CA ASN A 5 -28.21 46.99 -85.17
C ASN A 5 -27.32 46.80 -83.91
N PRO A 6 -27.45 45.66 -83.20
CA PRO A 6 -27.00 45.41 -81.84
C PRO A 6 -25.60 44.80 -81.80
N GLU A 7 -24.89 44.96 -80.67
CA GLU A 7 -23.94 43.96 -80.15
C GLU A 7 -23.40 44.38 -78.77
N SER A 8 -23.42 43.44 -77.81
CA SER A 8 -22.38 43.19 -76.79
C SER A 8 -22.94 42.48 -75.54
N GLN A 9 -23.37 41.23 -75.70
CA GLN A 9 -23.35 40.31 -74.55
C GLN A 9 -21.91 39.81 -74.39
N LYS A 10 -21.12 40.51 -73.56
CA LYS A 10 -19.87 39.98 -73.02
C LYS A 10 -20.21 39.01 -71.90
N THR A 11 -20.13 37.71 -72.16
CA THR A 11 -20.04 36.67 -71.13
C THR A 11 -18.75 36.90 -70.33
N ARG A 12 -18.87 37.11 -69.02
CA ARG A 12 -17.72 37.16 -68.10
C ARG A 12 -17.26 35.73 -67.81
N PRO A 13 -15.94 35.45 -67.75
CA PRO A 13 -15.46 34.18 -67.27
C PRO A 13 -15.78 34.02 -65.77
N VAL A 14 -16.37 32.88 -65.40
CA VAL A 14 -16.57 32.49 -64.01
C VAL A 14 -15.22 32.08 -63.44
N GLN A 15 -14.70 32.88 -62.53
CA GLN A 15 -13.44 32.60 -61.83
C GLN A 15 -13.70 31.53 -60.77
N PRO A 16 -12.93 30.42 -60.71
CA PRO A 16 -13.13 29.40 -59.69
C PRO A 16 -12.83 29.98 -58.32
N ASP A 17 -13.77 29.81 -57.38
CA ASP A 17 -13.61 30.22 -56.00
C ASP A 17 -12.34 29.61 -55.39
N LYS A 18 -11.59 30.42 -54.63
CA LYS A 18 -10.37 29.97 -53.94
C LYS A 18 -10.67 28.74 -53.07
N PRO A 19 -9.79 27.73 -53.03
CA PRO A 19 -10.00 26.55 -52.19
C PRO A 19 -10.08 26.98 -50.73
N LYS A 20 -11.19 26.63 -50.07
CA LYS A 20 -11.39 26.85 -48.62
C LYS A 20 -10.26 26.15 -47.86
N GLN A 21 -9.36 26.94 -47.28
CA GLN A 21 -8.35 26.44 -46.34
C GLN A 21 -9.03 25.60 -45.25
N THR A 22 -8.55 24.38 -45.10
CA THR A 22 -9.22 23.28 -44.41
C THR A 22 -9.22 23.48 -42.88
N ARG A 23 -10.41 23.51 -42.28
CA ARG A 23 -10.63 23.32 -40.82
C ARG A 23 -10.38 21.85 -40.40
N SER A 24 -9.29 21.22 -40.85
CA SER A 24 -9.11 19.76 -40.70
C SER A 24 -8.33 19.31 -39.45
N GLN A 25 -7.60 20.19 -38.77
CA GLN A 25 -6.91 19.79 -37.53
C GLN A 25 -7.85 19.65 -36.31
N SER A 26 -9.06 20.21 -36.40
CA SER A 26 -10.02 20.24 -35.29
C SER A 26 -10.59 18.87 -34.92
N ASP A 27 -10.78 17.96 -35.88
CA ASP A 27 -11.53 16.71 -35.62
C ASP A 27 -10.66 15.58 -35.09
N SER A 28 -9.37 15.50 -35.49
CA SER A 28 -8.43 14.58 -34.87
C SER A 28 -8.16 14.94 -33.42
N TRP A 29 -8.03 16.23 -33.08
CA TRP A 29 -7.87 16.67 -31.69
C TRP A 29 -9.06 16.37 -30.80
N LYS A 30 -10.30 16.32 -31.33
CA LYS A 30 -11.47 15.92 -30.52
C LYS A 30 -11.44 14.44 -30.14
N ILE A 31 -11.02 13.56 -31.05
CA ILE A 31 -10.95 12.12 -30.80
C ILE A 31 -9.77 11.78 -29.90
N TYR A 32 -8.56 12.25 -30.24
CA TYR A 32 -7.37 12.01 -29.41
C TYR A 32 -7.45 12.76 -28.08
N GLY A 33 -7.97 13.98 -28.07
CA GLY A 33 -8.19 14.76 -26.85
C GLY A 33 -9.26 14.17 -25.94
N GLY A 34 -10.38 13.69 -26.49
CA GLY A 34 -11.41 12.98 -25.72
C GLY A 34 -10.91 11.67 -25.13
N GLY A 35 -10.13 10.89 -25.90
CA GLY A 35 -9.47 9.68 -25.41
C GLY A 35 -8.45 9.96 -24.30
N LEU A 36 -7.64 11.00 -24.45
CA LEU A 36 -6.68 11.44 -23.43
C LEU A 36 -7.40 11.93 -22.16
N LEU A 37 -8.54 12.61 -22.30
CA LEU A 37 -9.31 13.13 -21.17
C LEU A 37 -9.98 11.97 -20.40
N LEU A 38 -10.52 10.97 -21.10
CA LEU A 38 -11.02 9.74 -20.46
C LEU A 38 -9.89 8.94 -19.80
N ALA A 39 -8.71 8.88 -20.41
CA ALA A 39 -7.52 8.28 -19.81
C ALA A 39 -7.12 8.98 -18.52
N ALA A 40 -7.03 10.31 -18.56
CA ALA A 40 -6.69 11.13 -17.41
C ALA A 40 -7.74 11.00 -16.31
N LEU A 41 -9.03 10.93 -16.66
CA LEU A 41 -10.12 10.74 -15.70
C LEU A 41 -10.07 9.35 -15.06
N ALA A 42 -9.88 8.28 -15.85
CA ALA A 42 -9.73 6.92 -15.33
C ALA A 42 -8.49 6.79 -14.44
N PHE A 43 -7.36 7.36 -14.86
CA PHE A 43 -6.14 7.43 -14.05
C PHE A 43 -6.38 8.20 -12.75
N PHE A 44 -7.02 9.37 -12.82
CA PHE A 44 -7.34 10.18 -11.65
C PHE A 44 -8.23 9.42 -10.67
N ILE A 45 -9.29 8.78 -11.15
CA ILE A 45 -10.19 7.96 -10.32
C ILE A 45 -9.42 6.81 -9.68
N THR A 46 -8.65 6.04 -10.46
CA THR A 46 -7.91 4.89 -9.90
C THR A 46 -6.80 5.29 -8.96
N PHE A 47 -6.14 6.43 -9.20
CA PHE A 47 -5.10 6.96 -8.32
C PHE A 47 -5.63 7.26 -6.91
N GLN A 48 -6.93 7.60 -6.76
CA GLN A 48 -7.55 7.77 -5.44
C GLN A 48 -7.64 6.46 -4.63
N PHE A 49 -7.57 5.30 -5.28
CA PHE A 49 -7.58 3.98 -4.63
C PHE A 49 -6.17 3.40 -4.43
N VAL A 50 -5.13 4.11 -4.85
CA VAL A 50 -3.75 3.70 -4.60
C VAL A 50 -3.36 4.18 -3.21
N GLU A 51 -3.06 3.24 -2.32
CA GLU A 51 -2.58 3.56 -0.97
C GLU A 51 -1.38 4.54 -1.03
N PRO A 52 -1.28 5.49 -0.09
CA PRO A 52 -0.14 6.38 0.00
C PRO A 52 1.16 5.58 0.18
N ALA A 53 2.31 6.24 0.01
CA ALA A 53 3.55 5.59 0.39
C ALA A 53 3.51 5.31 1.91
N PRO A 54 4.07 4.18 2.38
CA PRO A 54 4.16 3.94 3.80
C PRO A 54 4.92 5.09 4.47
N PRO A 55 4.47 5.55 5.66
CA PRO A 55 5.18 6.59 6.37
C PRO A 55 6.59 6.09 6.72
N LYS A 56 7.54 7.02 6.73
CA LYS A 56 8.95 6.73 7.06
C LYS A 56 9.21 6.72 8.56
N THR A 57 8.22 7.06 9.36
CA THR A 57 8.28 7.16 10.81
C THR A 57 7.11 6.37 11.38
N LEU A 58 7.37 5.63 12.45
CA LEU A 58 6.38 4.82 13.15
C LEU A 58 6.69 4.90 14.65
N THR A 59 5.67 5.09 15.49
CA THR A 59 5.85 5.13 16.94
C THR A 59 5.35 3.84 17.57
N ILE A 60 6.19 3.25 18.44
CA ILE A 60 5.83 2.10 19.28
C ILE A 60 5.81 2.48 20.76
N ALA A 61 4.69 2.22 21.45
CA ALA A 61 4.61 2.36 22.91
C ALA A 61 5.04 1.07 23.62
N THR A 62 5.77 1.23 24.74
CA THR A 62 6.54 0.15 25.35
C THR A 62 6.33 0.06 26.86
N GLY A 63 7.38 0.22 27.66
CA GLY A 63 7.28 0.26 29.11
C GLY A 63 8.48 1.02 29.65
N ASN A 64 8.81 0.77 30.90
CA ASN A 64 10.02 1.31 31.50
C ASN A 64 11.27 0.86 30.72
N THR A 65 12.31 1.69 30.74
CA THR A 65 13.58 1.47 30.02
C THR A 65 14.26 0.15 30.37
N ASP A 66 14.04 -0.31 31.60
CA ASP A 66 14.63 -1.53 32.15
C ASP A 66 13.78 -2.79 31.85
N GLY A 67 12.62 -2.60 31.18
CA GLY A 67 11.66 -3.64 30.86
C GLY A 67 11.92 -4.33 29.52
N ALA A 68 11.35 -5.53 29.37
CA ALA A 68 11.48 -6.34 28.16
C ALA A 68 10.89 -5.65 26.92
N TYR A 69 9.76 -4.94 27.04
CA TYR A 69 9.16 -4.20 25.93
C TYR A 69 10.11 -3.16 25.35
N HIS A 70 10.80 -2.40 26.20
CA HIS A 70 11.76 -1.41 25.72
C HIS A 70 12.94 -2.08 25.03
N HIS A 71 13.47 -3.16 25.60
CA HIS A 71 14.56 -3.94 25.00
C HIS A 71 14.18 -4.49 23.61
N TYR A 72 13.01 -5.10 23.48
CA TYR A 72 12.54 -5.60 22.18
C TYR A 72 12.23 -4.48 21.20
N ALA A 73 11.72 -3.33 21.66
CA ALA A 73 11.51 -2.18 20.79
C ALA A 73 12.82 -1.62 20.20
N LEU A 74 13.93 -1.69 20.95
CA LEU A 74 15.25 -1.35 20.42
C LEU A 74 15.66 -2.29 19.27
N ALA A 75 15.43 -3.60 19.43
CA ALA A 75 15.66 -4.59 18.37
C ALA A 75 14.73 -4.35 17.16
N PHE A 76 13.46 -4.00 17.39
CA PHE A 76 12.54 -3.60 16.33
C PHE A 76 13.09 -2.38 15.57
N ARG A 77 13.54 -1.34 16.28
CA ARG A 77 14.10 -0.12 15.67
C ARG A 77 15.30 -0.44 14.78
N GLU A 78 16.20 -1.30 15.22
CA GLU A 78 17.34 -1.74 14.41
C GLU A 78 16.91 -2.47 13.13
N GLU A 79 15.85 -3.28 13.20
CA GLU A 79 15.33 -3.99 12.03
C GLU A 79 14.54 -3.06 11.09
N PHE A 80 13.70 -2.16 11.61
CA PHE A 80 12.98 -1.16 10.81
C PHE A 80 13.93 -0.22 10.06
N ALA A 81 15.04 0.19 10.70
CA ALA A 81 16.03 1.06 10.09
C ALA A 81 16.65 0.45 8.81
N ARG A 82 16.75 -0.88 8.72
CA ARG A 82 17.23 -1.58 7.51
C ARG A 82 16.29 -1.41 6.31
N TYR A 83 15.03 -1.07 6.56
CA TYR A 83 14.02 -0.79 5.55
C TYR A 83 13.80 0.72 5.33
N GLY A 84 14.63 1.57 5.95
CA GLY A 84 14.53 3.02 5.82
C GLY A 84 13.34 3.63 6.56
N ILE A 85 12.85 2.94 7.60
CA ILE A 85 11.77 3.39 8.48
C ILE A 85 12.37 3.67 9.85
N ASP A 86 12.13 4.87 10.37
CA ASP A 86 12.51 5.26 11.72
C ASP A 86 11.41 4.81 12.71
N LEU A 87 11.84 4.17 13.80
CA LEU A 87 10.93 3.69 14.83
C LEU A 87 11.14 4.49 16.12
N ASP A 88 10.21 5.39 16.40
CA ASP A 88 10.16 6.17 17.61
C ASP A 88 9.68 5.30 18.77
N ILE A 89 10.49 5.19 19.82
CA ILE A 89 10.17 4.38 21.00
C ILE A 89 9.61 5.28 22.09
N ARG A 90 8.32 5.10 22.39
CA ARG A 90 7.63 5.80 23.48
C ARG A 90 7.64 4.92 24.74
N THR A 91 8.34 5.37 25.78
CA THR A 91 8.30 4.75 27.11
C THR A 91 7.02 5.12 27.84
N SER A 92 6.53 4.21 28.69
CA SER A 92 5.30 4.34 29.49
C SER A 92 5.41 3.51 30.77
N ALA A 93 4.44 3.62 31.67
CA ALA A 93 4.27 2.75 32.83
C ALA A 93 3.87 1.30 32.47
N GLY A 94 3.54 1.03 31.20
CA GLY A 94 3.24 -0.29 30.68
C GLY A 94 1.90 -0.37 29.97
N SER A 95 1.29 -1.55 30.00
CA SER A 95 0.25 -1.94 29.04
C SER A 95 -1.05 -1.13 29.10
N LEU A 96 -1.53 -0.65 30.26
CA LEU A 96 -2.74 0.19 30.28
C LEU A 96 -2.47 1.58 29.71
N GLU A 97 -1.33 2.17 30.05
CA GLU A 97 -0.93 3.45 29.46
C GLU A 97 -0.70 3.30 27.94
N ASN A 98 -0.13 2.19 27.49
CA ASN A 98 0.01 1.90 26.06
C ASN A 98 -1.32 1.82 25.33
N LEU A 99 -2.33 1.18 25.93
CA LEU A 99 -3.67 1.13 25.36
C LEU A 99 -4.30 2.51 25.30
N GLN A 100 -4.08 3.36 26.32
CA GLN A 100 -4.53 4.75 26.29
C GLN A 100 -3.84 5.55 25.17
N LEU A 101 -2.52 5.39 25.02
CA LEU A 101 -1.75 6.04 23.96
C LEU A 101 -2.17 5.56 22.55
N LEU A 102 -2.51 4.29 22.38
CA LEU A 102 -3.03 3.78 21.11
C LEU A 102 -4.41 4.32 20.78
N SER A 103 -5.28 4.42 21.79
CA SER A 103 -6.64 4.96 21.65
C SER A 103 -6.69 6.48 21.48
N ASP A 104 -5.62 7.21 21.83
CA ASP A 104 -5.53 8.66 21.68
C ASP A 104 -4.91 9.04 20.33
N PRO A 105 -5.70 9.60 19.38
CA PRO A 105 -5.18 10.03 18.07
C PRO A 105 -4.08 11.10 18.18
N GLU A 106 -4.08 11.91 19.23
CA GLU A 106 -3.10 13.00 19.43
C GLU A 106 -1.76 12.47 19.97
N ALA A 107 -1.75 11.27 20.55
CA ALA A 107 -0.53 10.65 21.08
C ALA A 107 0.42 10.16 19.98
N ASN A 108 -0.04 10.07 18.72
CA ASN A 108 0.74 9.63 17.56
C ASN A 108 1.48 8.30 17.80
N VAL A 109 0.81 7.33 18.44
CA VAL A 109 1.28 5.95 18.65
C VAL A 109 0.49 5.00 17.76
N GLN A 110 1.16 4.21 16.93
CA GLN A 110 0.49 3.30 16.00
C GLN A 110 0.56 1.83 16.42
N ILE A 111 1.59 1.45 17.18
CA ILE A 111 1.80 0.09 17.67
C ILE A 111 2.16 0.15 19.15
N ALA A 112 1.78 -0.85 19.94
CA ALA A 112 2.29 -1.00 21.29
C ALA A 112 2.46 -2.46 21.69
N PHE A 113 3.36 -2.69 22.65
CA PHE A 113 3.38 -3.93 23.41
C PHE A 113 2.31 -3.88 24.51
N VAL A 114 1.47 -4.91 24.58
CA VAL A 114 0.35 -4.98 25.53
C VAL A 114 0.28 -6.39 26.09
N GLN A 115 0.25 -6.51 27.41
CA GLN A 115 0.05 -7.79 28.08
C GLN A 115 -1.39 -8.27 27.84
N SER A 116 -1.57 -9.56 27.56
CA SER A 116 -2.89 -10.19 27.44
C SER A 116 -3.66 -10.19 28.76
N GLY A 117 -4.99 -10.19 28.70
CA GLY A 117 -5.87 -10.29 29.85
C GLY A 117 -6.18 -8.97 30.54
N LEU A 118 -6.00 -7.84 29.84
CA LEU A 118 -6.28 -6.52 30.40
C LEU A 118 -7.72 -6.07 30.15
N PRO A 119 -8.28 -5.22 31.02
CA PRO A 119 -9.54 -4.55 30.73
C PRO A 119 -9.44 -3.73 29.44
N LYS A 120 -10.44 -3.90 28.55
CA LYS A 120 -10.51 -3.12 27.31
C LYS A 120 -10.97 -1.69 27.60
N PRO A 121 -10.25 -0.65 27.11
CA PRO A 121 -10.74 0.73 27.17
C PRO A 121 -12.06 0.87 26.40
N ALA A 122 -12.91 1.81 26.79
CA ALA A 122 -14.16 2.08 26.09
C ALA A 122 -13.96 2.54 24.63
N ALA A 123 -12.81 3.18 24.33
CA ALA A 123 -12.42 3.67 23.00
C ALA A 123 -11.50 2.69 22.24
N SER A 124 -11.73 1.38 22.34
CA SER A 124 -10.85 0.36 21.77
C SER A 124 -11.43 -0.41 20.58
N GLU A 125 -12.52 0.09 19.98
CA GLU A 125 -13.13 -0.51 18.79
C GLU A 125 -12.19 -0.50 17.57
N ASP A 126 -11.25 0.46 17.53
CA ASP A 126 -10.31 0.67 16.42
C ASP A 126 -8.93 0.01 16.66
N LEU A 127 -8.83 -0.92 17.62
CA LEU A 127 -7.58 -1.63 17.93
C LEU A 127 -7.58 -3.06 17.42
N LEU A 128 -6.47 -3.44 16.77
CA LEU A 128 -6.24 -4.75 16.18
C LEU A 128 -5.02 -5.44 16.80
N GLY A 129 -5.13 -6.73 17.06
CA GLY A 129 -4.00 -7.58 17.43
C GLY A 129 -3.17 -7.94 16.20
N LEU A 130 -1.84 -7.84 16.31
CA LEU A 130 -0.90 -8.38 15.32
C LEU A 130 -0.45 -9.80 15.71
N GLY A 131 -0.23 -10.04 17.00
CA GLY A 131 0.20 -11.35 17.50
C GLY A 131 0.65 -11.32 18.95
N SER A 132 0.51 -12.43 19.66
CA SER A 132 1.31 -12.68 20.86
C SER A 132 2.76 -12.94 20.45
N VAL A 133 3.73 -12.49 21.25
CA VAL A 133 5.16 -12.50 20.90
C VAL A 133 6.05 -13.25 21.88
N TYR A 134 5.69 -13.33 23.15
CA TYR A 134 6.37 -14.18 24.14
C TYR A 134 5.52 -14.28 25.41
N LEU A 135 5.83 -15.23 26.30
CA LEU A 135 5.18 -15.36 27.60
C LEU A 135 5.89 -14.51 28.67
N GLU A 136 5.11 -13.89 29.54
CA GLU A 136 5.60 -13.05 30.64
C GLU A 136 5.19 -13.67 31.97
N PRO A 137 6.04 -14.51 32.60
CA PRO A 137 5.66 -15.11 33.87
C PRO A 137 5.36 -14.07 34.96
N VAL A 138 4.43 -14.42 35.82
CA VAL A 138 4.13 -13.72 37.07
C VAL A 138 5.08 -14.25 38.14
N TRP A 139 6.11 -13.46 38.42
CA TRP A 139 7.11 -13.76 39.44
C TRP A 139 6.65 -13.23 40.79
N LEU A 140 6.70 -14.09 41.81
CA LEU A 140 6.49 -13.69 43.20
C LEU A 140 7.79 -13.93 43.97
N PHE A 141 8.52 -12.85 44.22
CA PHE A 141 9.71 -12.86 45.06
C PHE A 141 9.34 -12.48 46.48
N SER A 142 9.86 -13.20 47.47
CA SER A 142 9.50 -12.98 48.87
C SER A 142 10.72 -13.07 49.78
N ARG A 143 10.80 -12.16 50.76
CA ARG A 143 11.74 -12.25 51.88
C ARG A 143 11.22 -13.11 53.02
N VAL A 144 9.89 -13.21 53.12
CA VAL A 144 9.22 -14.02 54.14
C VAL A 144 8.88 -15.40 53.56
N PRO A 145 8.89 -16.48 54.37
CA PRO A 145 8.54 -17.81 53.88
C PRO A 145 7.10 -17.88 53.37
N VAL A 146 6.89 -18.50 52.20
CA VAL A 146 5.56 -18.78 51.60
C VAL A 146 5.42 -20.29 51.39
N PRO A 147 5.33 -21.10 52.46
CA PRO A 147 5.43 -22.55 52.38
C PRO A 147 4.26 -23.20 51.64
N SER A 148 3.09 -22.56 51.60
CA SER A 148 1.94 -23.12 50.88
C SER A 148 1.94 -22.80 49.38
N GLY A 149 2.86 -21.94 48.92
CA GLY A 149 2.88 -21.46 47.54
C GLY A 149 1.62 -20.67 47.16
N LYS A 150 1.02 -19.96 48.13
CA LYS A 150 -0.23 -19.19 47.98
C LYS A 150 -0.07 -17.82 48.63
N LEU A 151 -0.70 -16.80 48.04
CA LEU A 151 -0.67 -15.42 48.55
C LEU A 151 -1.23 -15.27 49.97
N LYS A 152 -2.06 -16.20 50.45
CA LYS A 152 -2.59 -16.15 51.83
C LYS A 152 -1.49 -16.10 52.90
N ASP A 153 -0.30 -16.66 52.63
CA ASP A 153 0.81 -16.66 53.57
C ASP A 153 1.42 -15.25 53.73
N LEU A 154 1.06 -14.32 52.83
CA LEU A 154 1.43 -12.91 52.85
C LEU A 154 0.36 -12.02 53.50
N ALA A 155 -0.67 -12.59 54.14
CA ALA A 155 -1.62 -11.78 54.91
C ALA A 155 -0.89 -10.94 55.99
N GLY A 156 -1.23 -9.66 56.07
CA GLY A 156 -0.61 -8.65 56.92
C GLY A 156 0.76 -8.18 56.44
N ARG A 157 1.21 -8.57 55.23
CA ARG A 157 2.51 -8.20 54.66
C ARG A 157 2.38 -7.11 53.61
N ARG A 158 3.51 -6.45 53.34
CA ARG A 158 3.69 -5.43 52.31
C ARG A 158 4.08 -6.08 51.00
N LEU A 159 3.20 -5.99 50.00
CA LEU A 159 3.39 -6.54 48.67
C LEU A 159 3.48 -5.40 47.65
N ALA A 160 4.60 -5.32 46.95
CA ALA A 160 4.67 -4.50 45.74
C ALA A 160 3.90 -5.21 44.61
N ILE A 161 2.98 -4.47 43.99
CA ILE A 161 2.05 -4.99 42.97
C ILE A 161 2.27 -4.34 41.59
N GLY A 162 3.35 -3.60 41.38
CA GLY A 162 3.58 -2.86 40.13
C GLY A 162 3.02 -1.43 40.15
N GLU A 163 3.53 -0.62 39.22
CA GLU A 163 3.16 0.80 39.08
C GLU A 163 1.70 0.96 38.64
N ALA A 164 1.12 2.12 38.92
CA ALA A 164 -0.18 2.49 38.37
C ALA A 164 -0.11 2.51 36.83
N GLY A 165 -1.09 1.89 36.16
CA GLY A 165 -1.11 1.77 34.70
C GLY A 165 -0.30 0.58 34.13
N SER A 166 0.35 -0.22 34.98
CA SER A 166 1.07 -1.42 34.53
C SER A 166 0.17 -2.65 34.43
N GLY A 167 0.46 -3.56 33.49
CA GLY A 167 -0.25 -4.85 33.40
C GLY A 167 0.03 -5.78 34.59
N THR A 168 1.17 -5.59 35.27
CA THR A 168 1.49 -6.27 36.53
C THR A 168 0.46 -5.95 37.60
N ARG A 169 0.07 -4.68 37.73
CA ARG A 169 -0.90 -4.24 38.73
C ARG A 169 -2.27 -4.85 38.52
N GLU A 170 -2.73 -4.90 37.27
CA GLU A 170 -4.03 -5.50 36.95
C GLU A 170 -4.08 -6.98 37.30
N ILE A 171 -3.05 -7.75 36.92
CA ILE A 171 -2.97 -9.16 37.30
C ILE A 171 -2.87 -9.33 38.82
N ALA A 172 -2.06 -8.52 39.50
CA ALA A 172 -1.90 -8.60 40.94
C ALA A 172 -3.23 -8.36 41.66
N LEU A 173 -3.96 -7.29 41.28
CA LEU A 173 -5.26 -6.96 41.85
C LEU A 173 -6.30 -8.06 41.57
N GLN A 174 -6.35 -8.58 40.34
CA GLN A 174 -7.24 -9.66 39.95
C GLN A 174 -7.00 -10.93 40.79
N ILE A 175 -5.73 -11.34 40.96
CA ILE A 175 -5.37 -12.50 41.77
C ILE A 175 -5.66 -12.26 43.26
N LEU A 176 -5.40 -11.05 43.79
CA LEU A 176 -5.72 -10.72 45.18
C LEU A 176 -7.22 -10.77 45.44
N GLN A 177 -8.03 -10.20 44.53
CA GLN A 177 -9.49 -10.20 44.61
C GLN A 177 -10.05 -11.64 44.59
N ASP A 178 -9.57 -12.48 43.67
CA ASP A 178 -9.97 -13.88 43.55
C ASP A 178 -9.72 -14.70 44.83
N ASN A 179 -8.68 -14.34 45.59
CA ASN A 179 -8.37 -14.98 46.87
C ASN A 179 -8.95 -14.25 48.08
N GLN A 180 -9.70 -13.15 47.89
CA GLN A 180 -10.24 -12.31 48.95
C GLN A 180 -9.16 -11.75 49.89
N LEU A 181 -8.02 -11.34 49.31
CA LEU A 181 -6.85 -10.85 50.05
C LEU A 181 -6.61 -9.34 49.94
N THR A 182 -7.44 -8.62 49.18
CA THR A 182 -7.30 -7.18 48.96
C THR A 182 -7.20 -6.41 50.28
N ASP A 183 -8.06 -6.70 51.25
CA ASP A 183 -8.04 -6.01 52.55
C ASP A 183 -7.03 -6.59 53.53
N SER A 184 -6.45 -7.76 53.21
CA SER A 184 -5.53 -8.49 54.10
C SER A 184 -4.07 -8.20 53.79
N ILE A 185 -3.74 -7.70 52.60
CA ILE A 185 -2.37 -7.47 52.15
C ILE A 185 -2.19 -5.98 51.86
N GLU A 186 -1.14 -5.38 52.43
CA GLU A 186 -0.80 -3.99 52.16
C GLU A 186 -0.18 -3.89 50.75
N GLN A 187 -0.93 -3.31 49.83
CA GLN A 187 -0.56 -3.19 48.42
C GLN A 187 0.19 -1.89 48.16
N LEU A 188 1.41 -2.00 47.64
CA LEU A 188 2.25 -0.84 47.33
C LEU A 188 2.46 -0.72 45.82
N PRO A 189 2.24 0.46 45.22
CA PRO A 189 2.29 0.66 43.77
C PRO A 189 3.74 0.84 43.28
N LEU A 190 4.61 -0.10 43.62
CA LEU A 190 6.04 -0.08 43.30
C LEU A 190 6.34 -1.06 42.17
N GLY A 191 7.13 -0.63 41.19
CA GLY A 191 7.64 -1.44 40.09
C GLY A 191 9.13 -1.24 39.85
N GLY A 192 9.68 -1.97 38.88
CA GLY A 192 11.06 -1.81 38.39
C GLY A 192 12.12 -1.77 39.50
N GLN A 193 13.10 -0.87 39.35
CA GLN A 193 14.21 -0.71 40.30
C GLN A 193 13.76 -0.27 41.69
N GLN A 194 12.72 0.57 41.77
CA GLN A 194 12.20 1.05 43.05
C GLN A 194 11.70 -0.13 43.90
N ALA A 195 11.03 -1.10 43.27
CA ALA A 195 10.53 -2.28 43.97
C ALA A 195 11.65 -3.27 44.34
N ILE A 196 12.69 -3.42 43.50
CA ILE A 196 13.90 -4.19 43.84
C ILE A 196 14.57 -3.59 45.08
N GLN A 197 14.76 -2.26 45.12
CA GLN A 197 15.39 -1.57 46.25
C GLN A 197 14.54 -1.67 47.51
N ALA A 198 13.22 -1.47 47.40
CA ALA A 198 12.30 -1.60 48.53
C ALA A 198 12.31 -3.03 49.11
N LEU A 199 12.33 -4.06 48.26
CA LEU A 199 12.43 -5.45 48.70
C LEU A 199 13.78 -5.68 49.38
N SER A 200 14.87 -5.26 48.76
CA SER A 200 16.24 -5.43 49.27
C SER A 200 16.45 -4.76 50.63
N THR A 201 15.84 -3.60 50.86
CA THR A 201 15.95 -2.83 52.11
C THR A 201 14.92 -3.24 53.17
N GLY A 202 13.95 -4.09 52.82
CA GLY A 202 12.93 -4.58 53.76
C GLY A 202 11.80 -3.59 53.99
N GLN A 203 11.65 -2.62 53.08
CA GLN A 203 10.50 -1.71 53.02
C GLN A 203 9.24 -2.43 52.50
N ILE A 204 9.42 -3.53 51.77
CA ILE A 204 8.37 -4.48 51.40
C ILE A 204 8.81 -5.91 51.71
N ASP A 205 7.84 -6.80 51.89
CA ASP A 205 8.08 -8.20 52.26
C ASP A 205 8.06 -9.13 51.05
N ALA A 206 7.31 -8.75 50.01
CA ALA A 206 7.22 -9.46 48.74
C ALA A 206 7.04 -8.52 47.54
N LEU A 207 7.41 -9.00 46.36
CA LEU A 207 7.27 -8.35 45.07
C LEU A 207 6.58 -9.30 44.11
N LEU A 208 5.46 -8.85 43.53
CA LEU A 208 4.86 -9.48 42.37
C LEU A 208 5.21 -8.66 41.12
N THR A 209 5.77 -9.31 40.10
CA THR A 209 6.10 -8.67 38.83
C THR A 209 5.77 -9.57 37.64
N VAL A 210 5.27 -8.98 36.56
CA VAL A 210 5.06 -9.67 35.29
C VAL A 210 6.15 -9.22 34.34
N ALA A 211 7.03 -10.13 33.94
CA ALA A 211 8.19 -9.79 33.15
C ALA A 211 8.80 -11.03 32.46
N SER A 212 9.53 -10.81 31.36
CA SER A 212 10.41 -11.85 30.80
C SER A 212 11.48 -12.27 31.81
N GLU A 213 11.90 -13.53 31.71
CA GLU A 213 13.09 -14.09 32.37
C GLU A 213 14.36 -13.27 32.12
N LYS A 214 14.44 -12.56 30.99
CA LYS A 214 15.60 -11.73 30.63
C LYS A 214 15.57 -10.35 31.28
N SER A 215 14.50 -9.98 31.99
CA SER A 215 14.38 -8.66 32.61
C SER A 215 15.39 -8.46 33.75
N ALA A 216 15.83 -7.21 33.93
CA ALA A 216 16.77 -6.86 35.00
C ALA A 216 16.22 -7.20 36.40
N VAL A 217 14.90 -7.08 36.61
CA VAL A 217 14.25 -7.43 37.88
C VAL A 217 14.43 -8.91 38.21
N VAL A 218 14.11 -9.79 37.26
CA VAL A 218 14.22 -11.24 37.46
C VAL A 218 15.68 -11.65 37.63
N GLN A 219 16.57 -11.17 36.76
CA GLN A 219 18.00 -11.48 36.83
C GLN A 219 18.61 -11.02 38.16
N ASN A 220 18.27 -9.83 38.66
CA ASN A 220 18.80 -9.35 39.93
C ASN A 220 18.30 -10.18 41.12
N LEU A 221 16.99 -10.46 41.19
CA LEU A 221 16.39 -11.11 42.35
C LEU A 221 16.65 -12.61 42.41
N MET A 222 16.77 -13.31 41.28
CA MET A 222 17.14 -14.73 41.25
C MET A 222 18.56 -14.99 41.77
N ASN A 223 19.43 -13.98 41.77
CA ASN A 223 20.80 -14.07 42.27
C ASN A 223 20.95 -13.69 43.75
N ARG A 224 19.84 -13.38 44.45
CA ARG A 224 19.87 -12.94 45.86
C ARG A 224 19.57 -14.09 46.83
N PRO A 225 20.48 -14.40 47.77
CA PRO A 225 20.27 -15.50 48.72
C PRO A 225 19.23 -15.20 49.81
N ASP A 226 18.95 -13.91 50.06
CA ASP A 226 17.98 -13.44 51.06
C ASP A 226 16.54 -13.34 50.52
N ILE A 227 16.33 -13.68 49.24
CA ILE A 227 15.05 -13.57 48.55
C ILE A 227 14.74 -14.91 47.90
N SER A 228 13.55 -15.43 48.15
CA SER A 228 13.09 -16.69 47.58
C SER A 228 12.06 -16.44 46.49
N LEU A 229 12.18 -17.13 45.37
CA LEU A 229 11.09 -17.27 44.41
C LEU A 229 9.99 -18.16 45.02
N VAL A 230 8.73 -17.78 44.84
CA VAL A 230 7.57 -18.56 45.28
C VAL A 230 6.99 -19.34 44.10
N SER A 231 6.83 -20.65 44.27
CA SER A 231 6.13 -21.49 43.29
C SER A 231 4.61 -21.34 43.46
N TRP A 232 3.90 -21.14 42.35
CA TRP A 232 2.45 -21.00 42.32
C TRP A 232 1.77 -22.36 42.42
N SER A 233 1.34 -22.72 43.62
CA SER A 233 0.65 -24.00 43.90
C SER A 233 -0.67 -24.19 43.11
N ARG A 234 -1.26 -23.09 42.65
CA ARG A 234 -2.55 -23.01 41.93
C ARG A 234 -2.38 -22.60 40.47
N ALA A 235 -1.18 -22.75 39.89
CA ALA A 235 -0.90 -22.30 38.53
C ALA A 235 -1.90 -22.83 37.50
N GLU A 236 -2.22 -24.13 37.58
CA GLU A 236 -3.22 -24.78 36.74
C GLU A 236 -4.62 -24.17 36.92
N ALA A 237 -5.03 -23.88 38.16
CA ALA A 237 -6.35 -23.31 38.43
C ALA A 237 -6.51 -21.90 37.85
N TYR A 238 -5.43 -21.09 37.88
CA TYR A 238 -5.43 -19.78 37.24
C TYR A 238 -5.50 -19.89 35.71
N ALA A 239 -4.72 -20.79 35.11
CA ALA A 239 -4.75 -21.01 33.66
C ALA A 239 -6.13 -21.49 33.15
N GLN A 240 -6.81 -22.34 33.94
CA GLN A 240 -8.17 -22.80 33.60
C GLN A 240 -9.23 -21.72 33.78
N ARG A 241 -9.05 -20.80 34.73
CA ARG A 241 -9.99 -19.71 35.01
C ARG A 241 -9.83 -18.54 34.05
N TYR A 242 -8.60 -18.27 33.61
CA TYR A 242 -8.24 -17.14 32.78
C TYR A 242 -7.57 -17.61 31.49
N PRO A 243 -8.28 -17.58 30.34
CA PRO A 243 -7.75 -18.07 29.07
C PRO A 243 -6.48 -17.38 28.59
N PHE A 244 -6.21 -16.17 29.07
CA PHE A 244 -4.99 -15.43 28.76
C PHE A 244 -3.78 -15.88 29.61
N LEU A 245 -3.97 -16.68 30.65
CA LEU A 245 -2.89 -17.21 31.48
C LEU A 245 -2.52 -18.63 31.05
N SER A 246 -1.23 -18.83 30.80
CA SER A 246 -0.63 -20.14 30.62
C SER A 246 0.06 -20.59 31.90
N ARG A 247 0.00 -21.89 32.20
CA ARG A 247 0.91 -22.50 33.18
C ARG A 247 2.26 -22.71 32.51
N VAL A 248 3.33 -22.24 33.16
CA VAL A 248 4.71 -22.49 32.72
C VAL A 248 5.54 -23.09 33.84
N ASN A 249 6.53 -23.91 33.47
CA ASN A 249 7.47 -24.49 34.42
C ASN A 249 8.83 -23.81 34.23
N LEU A 250 9.48 -23.45 35.33
CA LEU A 250 10.86 -22.99 35.35
C LEU A 250 11.71 -24.13 35.93
N PRO A 251 12.46 -24.88 35.10
CA PRO A 251 13.23 -26.03 35.57
C PRO A 251 14.41 -25.63 36.47
N GLU A 252 14.81 -26.54 37.36
CA GLU A 252 16.05 -26.45 38.13
C GLU A 252 17.25 -26.16 37.22
N GLY A 253 18.11 -25.23 37.63
CA GLY A 253 19.32 -24.83 36.91
C GLY A 253 19.11 -24.13 35.57
N SER A 254 17.87 -23.85 35.17
CA SER A 254 17.55 -23.32 33.83
C SER A 254 18.05 -21.89 33.54
N LEU A 255 18.35 -21.10 34.57
CA LEU A 255 18.95 -19.77 34.42
C LEU A 255 20.47 -19.83 34.52
N ASP A 256 21.01 -20.67 35.40
CA ASP A 256 22.45 -20.90 35.56
C ASP A 256 22.71 -22.31 36.09
N LEU A 257 23.21 -23.19 35.22
CA LEU A 257 23.50 -24.59 35.57
C LEU A 257 24.66 -24.73 36.56
N ALA A 258 25.66 -23.84 36.49
CA ALA A 258 26.84 -23.92 37.34
C ALA A 258 26.52 -23.52 38.79
N ARG A 259 25.64 -22.52 38.95
CA ARG A 259 25.18 -22.05 40.26
C ARG A 259 23.88 -22.70 40.74
N ASN A 260 23.32 -23.60 39.93
CA ASN A 260 22.02 -24.25 40.12
C ASN A 260 20.90 -23.23 40.42
N ILE A 261 20.67 -22.30 39.48
CA ILE A 261 19.63 -21.28 39.59
C ILE A 261 18.55 -21.52 38.52
N PRO A 262 17.27 -21.66 38.89
CA PRO A 262 16.78 -21.85 40.27
C PRO A 262 17.28 -23.17 40.89
N ASP A 263 17.21 -23.26 42.21
CA ASP A 263 17.66 -24.41 43.02
C ASP A 263 16.74 -25.63 42.96
N ARG A 264 15.56 -25.49 42.34
CA ARG A 264 14.57 -26.54 42.10
C ARG A 264 13.61 -26.13 40.98
N ASN A 265 12.69 -27.03 40.63
CA ASN A 265 11.61 -26.73 39.70
C ASN A 265 10.56 -25.78 40.34
N TYR A 266 10.14 -24.77 39.58
CA TYR A 266 9.07 -23.83 39.96
C TYR A 266 7.91 -23.90 38.97
N GLN A 267 6.69 -23.80 39.49
CA GLN A 267 5.49 -23.58 38.68
C GLN A 267 5.12 -22.11 38.71
N LEU A 268 4.88 -21.53 37.54
CA LEU A 268 4.49 -20.14 37.36
C LEU A 268 3.21 -20.07 36.50
N VAL A 269 2.57 -18.89 36.53
CA VAL A 269 1.54 -18.51 35.55
C VAL A 269 2.11 -17.41 34.68
N ALA A 270 1.71 -17.34 33.41
CA ALA A 270 2.24 -16.35 32.48
C ALA A 270 1.13 -15.87 31.54
N PRO A 271 0.78 -14.57 31.53
CA PRO A 271 0.18 -13.97 30.35
C PRO A 271 1.13 -14.00 29.14
N ALA A 272 0.63 -13.60 27.98
CA ALA A 272 1.44 -13.31 26.81
C ALA A 272 1.63 -11.80 26.63
N ALA A 273 2.82 -11.39 26.20
CA ALA A 273 3.02 -10.10 25.56
C ALA A 273 2.42 -10.15 24.16
N THR A 274 1.68 -9.12 23.76
CA THR A 274 1.06 -8.98 22.45
C THR A 274 1.47 -7.69 21.78
N LEU A 275 1.49 -7.69 20.45
CA LEU A 275 1.58 -6.49 19.63
C LEU A 275 0.17 -6.08 19.24
N VAL A 276 -0.21 -4.86 19.61
CA VAL A 276 -1.50 -4.25 19.26
C VAL A 276 -1.23 -3.03 18.40
N ALA A 277 -2.02 -2.84 17.36
CA ALA A 277 -1.94 -1.73 16.44
C ALA A 277 -3.29 -1.02 16.31
N ARG A 278 -3.25 0.22 15.86
CA ARG A 278 -4.45 0.92 15.36
C ARG A 278 -4.91 0.31 14.03
N ASP A 279 -6.20 0.37 13.76
CA ASP A 279 -6.80 -0.08 12.50
C ASP A 279 -6.35 0.75 11.28
N ASP A 280 -5.92 1.99 11.52
CA ASP A 280 -5.33 2.90 10.53
C ASP A 280 -3.84 2.68 10.27
N LEU A 281 -3.21 1.66 10.89
CA LEU A 281 -1.82 1.30 10.61
C LEU A 281 -1.67 0.90 9.14
N HIS A 282 -0.77 1.57 8.43
CA HIS A 282 -0.51 1.30 7.01
C HIS A 282 -0.20 -0.20 6.78
N PRO A 283 -0.87 -0.89 5.82
CA PRO A 283 -0.73 -2.34 5.63
C PRO A 283 0.71 -2.82 5.44
N ALA A 284 1.52 -2.11 4.65
CA ALA A 284 2.94 -2.39 4.48
C ALA A 284 3.75 -2.35 5.80
N LEU A 285 3.42 -1.46 6.74
CA LEU A 285 4.06 -1.40 8.07
C LEU A 285 3.57 -2.53 8.97
N SER A 286 2.30 -2.91 8.88
CA SER A 286 1.76 -4.08 9.57
C SER A 286 2.46 -5.37 9.10
N ASP A 287 2.56 -5.58 7.79
CA ASP A 287 3.29 -6.72 7.19
C ASP A 287 4.77 -6.73 7.60
N LEU A 288 5.41 -5.57 7.64
CA LEU A 288 6.81 -5.46 8.07
C LEU A 288 6.97 -5.74 9.57
N THR A 289 6.06 -5.24 10.40
CA THR A 289 6.03 -5.51 11.84
C THR A 289 5.94 -7.01 12.09
N MET A 290 5.08 -7.72 11.35
CA MET A 290 4.94 -9.17 11.45
C MET A 290 6.21 -9.93 11.06
N GLN A 291 6.89 -9.48 10.00
CA GLN A 291 8.18 -10.06 9.59
C GLN A 291 9.26 -9.86 10.65
N ILE A 292 9.35 -8.66 11.22
CA ILE A 292 10.31 -8.33 12.28
C ILE A 292 9.98 -9.14 13.53
N ALA A 293 8.71 -9.24 13.92
CA ALA A 293 8.26 -10.05 15.03
C ALA A 293 8.63 -11.54 14.84
N ALA A 294 8.37 -12.10 13.66
CA ALA A 294 8.76 -13.48 13.34
C ALA A 294 10.28 -13.68 13.41
N LYS A 295 11.08 -12.70 12.99
CA LYS A 295 12.53 -12.78 13.11
C LYS A 295 13.02 -12.74 14.55
N ILE A 296 12.42 -11.91 15.40
CA ILE A 296 12.87 -11.68 16.78
C ILE A 296 12.37 -12.77 17.74
N PHE A 297 11.16 -13.29 17.54
CA PHE A 297 10.46 -14.13 18.52
C PHE A 297 10.31 -15.61 18.13
N SER A 298 10.74 -16.00 16.92
CA SER A 298 10.66 -17.41 16.50
C SER A 298 11.68 -18.33 17.17
N GLU A 299 12.75 -17.77 17.74
CA GLU A 299 13.75 -18.54 18.45
C GLU A 299 13.18 -19.16 19.74
N ARG A 300 13.70 -20.33 20.09
CA ARG A 300 13.36 -20.99 21.34
C ARG A 300 13.74 -20.11 22.54
N SER A 301 12.83 -20.00 23.51
CA SER A 301 13.10 -19.36 24.81
C SER A 301 12.98 -20.37 25.95
N LEU A 302 13.12 -19.89 27.19
CA LEU A 302 12.93 -20.73 28.38
C LEU A 302 11.47 -21.20 28.51
N PHE A 303 10.51 -20.38 28.06
CA PHE A 303 9.07 -20.65 28.19
C PHE A 303 8.37 -20.90 26.85
N SER A 304 9.09 -20.87 25.73
CA SER A 304 8.51 -21.10 24.41
C SER A 304 9.34 -22.05 23.55
N GLN A 305 8.64 -22.85 22.74
CA GLN A 305 9.26 -23.70 21.72
C GLN A 305 9.67 -22.86 20.50
N GLU A 306 10.56 -23.41 19.69
CA GLU A 306 10.93 -22.80 18.40
C GLU A 306 9.69 -22.70 17.49
N GLY A 307 9.50 -21.54 16.88
CA GLY A 307 8.36 -21.24 16.02
C GLY A 307 7.02 -21.09 16.75
N GLN A 308 6.98 -21.09 18.09
CA GLN A 308 5.74 -20.87 18.84
C GLN A 308 5.23 -19.43 18.72
N PHE A 309 6.14 -18.45 18.64
CA PHE A 309 5.81 -17.04 18.52
C PHE A 309 6.40 -16.42 17.24
N PRO A 310 5.78 -15.38 16.67
CA PRO A 310 4.51 -14.80 17.07
C PRO A 310 3.33 -15.76 16.82
N SER A 311 2.21 -15.59 17.53
CA SER A 311 1.03 -16.47 17.45
C SER A 311 -0.30 -15.70 17.49
N VAL A 312 -1.38 -16.36 17.04
CA VAL A 312 -2.76 -15.85 17.16
C VAL A 312 -3.40 -16.16 18.52
N GLU A 313 -2.74 -16.95 19.36
CA GLU A 313 -3.22 -17.27 20.70
C GLU A 313 -3.02 -16.08 21.65
N PHE A 314 -3.82 -16.04 22.73
CA PHE A 314 -3.75 -15.03 23.79
C PHE A 314 -4.03 -13.58 23.36
N LEU A 315 -4.64 -13.38 22.19
CA LEU A 315 -5.04 -12.06 21.71
C LEU A 315 -6.33 -11.59 22.38
N ASP A 316 -6.30 -10.37 22.95
CA ASP A 316 -7.51 -9.71 23.45
C ASP A 316 -8.26 -8.97 22.34
N TYR A 317 -7.56 -8.59 21.26
CA TYR A 317 -8.09 -7.78 20.16
C TYR A 317 -8.29 -8.62 18.88
N PRO A 318 -9.23 -8.25 18.00
CA PRO A 318 -9.39 -8.90 16.71
C PRO A 318 -8.09 -8.87 15.90
N LEU A 319 -7.78 -9.98 15.24
CA LEU A 319 -6.58 -10.10 14.43
C LEU A 319 -6.63 -9.15 13.22
N SER A 320 -5.55 -8.42 12.94
CA SER A 320 -5.48 -7.55 11.76
C SER A 320 -5.54 -8.37 10.47
N PRO A 321 -6.12 -7.84 9.36
CA PRO A 321 -6.16 -8.54 8.09
C PRO A 321 -4.77 -8.93 7.56
N GLU A 322 -3.78 -8.08 7.77
CA GLU A 322 -2.38 -8.29 7.40
C GLU A 322 -1.74 -9.39 8.24
N ALA A 323 -1.93 -9.36 9.56
CA ALA A 323 -1.45 -10.43 10.44
C ALA A 323 -2.10 -11.78 10.11
N ALA A 324 -3.41 -11.81 9.86
CA ALA A 324 -4.12 -13.01 9.44
C ALA A 324 -3.54 -13.59 8.13
N ARG A 325 -3.18 -12.72 7.17
CA ARG A 325 -2.51 -13.12 5.93
C ARG A 325 -1.11 -13.67 6.21
N PHE A 326 -0.35 -13.03 7.09
CA PHE A 326 0.97 -13.46 7.50
C PHE A 326 0.95 -14.85 8.13
N TYR A 327 0.05 -15.13 9.07
CA TYR A 327 -0.04 -16.47 9.68
C TYR A 327 -0.48 -17.55 8.68
N LYS A 328 -1.34 -17.21 7.71
CA LYS A 328 -1.83 -18.16 6.71
C LYS A 328 -0.79 -18.48 5.64
N SER A 329 -0.06 -17.47 5.18
CA SER A 329 0.73 -17.55 3.95
C SER A 329 2.19 -17.12 4.11
N GLY A 330 2.57 -16.52 5.23
CA GLY A 330 3.86 -15.84 5.42
C GLY A 330 3.89 -14.45 4.76
N PRO A 331 5.09 -13.89 4.53
CA PRO A 331 5.26 -12.58 3.90
C PRO A 331 4.56 -12.49 2.52
N PRO A 332 4.09 -11.30 2.10
CA PRO A 332 3.51 -11.08 0.78
C PRO A 332 4.40 -11.59 -0.35
N PHE A 333 3.80 -12.14 -1.42
CA PHE A 333 4.54 -12.80 -2.51
C PHE A 333 5.67 -11.93 -3.08
N LEU A 334 5.40 -10.64 -3.34
CA LEU A 334 6.38 -9.71 -3.90
C LEU A 334 7.56 -9.49 -2.95
N GLN A 335 7.33 -9.47 -1.63
CA GLN A 335 8.38 -9.26 -0.63
C GLN A 335 9.31 -10.49 -0.48
N ARG A 336 8.94 -11.65 -1.04
CA ARG A 336 9.81 -12.83 -1.07
C ARG A 336 10.91 -12.74 -2.12
N TYR A 337 10.71 -11.92 -3.16
CA TYR A 337 11.62 -11.82 -4.30
C TYR A 337 12.17 -10.41 -4.51
N LEU A 338 11.51 -9.39 -3.96
CA LEU A 338 11.87 -7.99 -4.13
C LEU A 338 12.14 -7.33 -2.77
N PRO A 339 13.08 -6.37 -2.70
CA PRO A 339 13.24 -5.50 -1.54
C PRO A 339 11.92 -4.79 -1.18
N PHE A 340 11.73 -4.47 0.11
CA PHE A 340 10.51 -3.85 0.64
C PHE A 340 10.02 -2.64 -0.17
N TRP A 341 10.91 -1.72 -0.54
CA TRP A 341 10.55 -0.52 -1.32
C TRP A 341 10.01 -0.87 -2.72
N ALA A 342 10.56 -1.90 -3.35
CA ALA A 342 10.17 -2.33 -4.69
C ALA A 342 8.86 -3.12 -4.61
N ALA A 343 8.72 -3.99 -3.62
CA ALA A 343 7.49 -4.74 -3.37
C ALA A 343 6.32 -3.79 -3.09
N THR A 344 6.49 -2.80 -2.23
CA THR A 344 5.46 -1.79 -1.93
C THR A 344 5.14 -0.92 -3.14
N LEU A 345 6.13 -0.53 -3.95
CA LEU A 345 5.88 0.21 -5.20
C LEU A 345 5.05 -0.60 -6.19
N VAL A 346 5.40 -1.87 -6.42
CA VAL A 346 4.65 -2.74 -7.35
C VAL A 346 3.25 -3.00 -6.82
N ASP A 347 3.09 -3.23 -5.51
CA ASP A 347 1.77 -3.46 -4.91
C ASP A 347 0.84 -2.24 -5.07
N ARG A 348 1.40 -1.03 -5.03
CA ARG A 348 0.67 0.21 -5.31
C ARG A 348 0.34 0.39 -6.79
N LEU A 349 1.30 0.10 -7.68
CA LEU A 349 1.14 0.29 -9.12
C LEU A 349 0.25 -0.77 -9.78
N LYS A 350 0.06 -1.96 -9.18
CA LYS A 350 -0.78 -3.02 -9.76
C LYS A 350 -2.24 -2.57 -9.93
N VAL A 351 -2.75 -1.75 -9.03
CA VAL A 351 -4.12 -1.20 -9.11
C VAL A 351 -4.26 -0.28 -10.32
N LEU A 352 -3.19 0.46 -10.63
CA LEU A 352 -3.08 1.35 -11.79
C LEU A 352 -2.99 0.63 -13.14
N LEU A 353 -2.69 -0.68 -13.16
CA LEU A 353 -2.68 -1.46 -14.40
C LEU A 353 -4.10 -1.68 -14.94
N LEU A 354 -5.10 -1.82 -14.07
CA LEU A 354 -6.49 -2.07 -14.47
C LEU A 354 -7.07 -0.97 -15.39
N PRO A 355 -7.04 0.33 -15.04
CA PRO A 355 -7.50 1.39 -15.92
C PRO A 355 -6.64 1.53 -17.18
N LEU A 356 -5.32 1.28 -17.07
CA LEU A 356 -4.43 1.34 -18.23
C LEU A 356 -4.81 0.28 -19.27
N ILE A 357 -5.07 -0.95 -18.82
CA ILE A 357 -5.54 -2.04 -19.68
C ILE A 357 -6.94 -1.70 -20.23
N ALA A 358 -7.85 -1.22 -19.39
CA ALA A 358 -9.19 -0.83 -19.80
C ALA A 358 -9.21 0.29 -20.85
N LEU A 359 -8.23 1.21 -20.82
CA LEU A 359 -8.04 2.27 -21.81
C LEU A 359 -7.34 1.78 -23.09
N MET A 360 -6.37 0.88 -22.96
CA MET A 360 -5.66 0.31 -24.10
C MET A 360 -6.62 -0.43 -25.04
N LEU A 361 -7.66 -1.09 -24.51
CA LEU A 361 -8.65 -1.81 -25.31
C LEU A 361 -9.40 -0.93 -26.34
N PRO A 362 -10.12 0.15 -25.97
CA PRO A 362 -10.75 1.04 -26.93
C PRO A 362 -9.73 1.77 -27.79
N LEU A 363 -8.59 2.19 -27.24
CA LEU A 363 -7.56 2.90 -28.00
C LEU A 363 -7.01 2.01 -29.13
N SER A 364 -6.78 0.72 -28.86
CA SER A 364 -6.34 -0.25 -29.86
C SER A 364 -7.34 -0.41 -31.02
N LYS A 365 -8.64 -0.18 -30.79
CA LYS A 365 -9.68 -0.21 -31.83
C LYS A 365 -9.82 1.10 -32.59
N ILE A 366 -9.57 2.23 -31.94
CA ILE A 366 -9.78 3.58 -32.51
C ILE A 366 -8.53 4.08 -33.26
N LEU A 367 -7.32 3.75 -32.79
CA LEU A 367 -6.07 4.21 -33.40
C LEU A 367 -5.90 3.75 -34.86
N PRO A 368 -6.10 2.46 -35.20
CA PRO A 368 -5.93 2.00 -36.57
C PRO A 368 -6.87 2.70 -37.58
N PRO A 369 -8.21 2.74 -37.41
CA PRO A 369 -9.11 3.35 -38.39
C PRO A 369 -8.92 4.87 -38.53
N THR A 370 -8.67 5.59 -37.43
CA THR A 370 -8.45 7.04 -37.47
C THR A 370 -7.18 7.38 -38.24
N TYR A 371 -6.10 6.63 -38.01
CA TYR A 371 -4.87 6.75 -38.80
C TYR A 371 -5.11 6.52 -40.29
N ARG A 372 -5.87 5.47 -40.69
CA ARG A 372 -6.18 5.25 -42.11
C ARG A 372 -7.01 6.37 -42.70
N TRP A 373 -8.00 6.86 -41.96
CA TRP A 373 -8.86 7.96 -42.42
C TRP A 373 -8.05 9.23 -42.69
N THR A 374 -7.14 9.60 -41.78
CA THR A 374 -6.28 10.77 -41.96
C THR A 374 -5.36 10.64 -43.18
N VAL A 375 -4.78 9.45 -43.41
CA VAL A 375 -3.94 9.22 -44.60
C VAL A 375 -4.77 9.21 -45.88
N ARG A 376 -5.91 8.51 -45.91
CA ARG A 376 -6.80 8.45 -47.07
C ARG A 376 -7.35 9.82 -47.44
N LYS A 377 -7.75 10.65 -46.47
CA LYS A 377 -8.26 12.00 -46.73
C LYS A 377 -7.28 12.84 -47.56
N LYS A 378 -5.97 12.71 -47.34
CA LYS A 378 -4.94 13.41 -48.14
C LYS A 378 -4.93 12.99 -49.61
N ILE A 379 -5.37 11.77 -49.92
CA ILE A 379 -5.48 11.24 -51.28
C ILE A 379 -6.83 11.64 -51.89
N PHE A 380 -7.93 11.42 -51.16
CA PHE A 380 -9.30 11.65 -51.65
C PHE A 380 -9.63 13.12 -51.95
N GLN A 381 -9.02 14.08 -51.24
CA GLN A 381 -9.21 15.51 -51.57
C GLN A 381 -8.82 15.84 -53.03
N TRP A 382 -7.81 15.14 -53.58
CA TRP A 382 -7.37 15.33 -54.95
C TRP A 382 -8.24 14.58 -55.96
N TYR A 383 -8.92 13.51 -55.53
CA TYR A 383 -9.96 12.87 -56.34
C TYR A 383 -11.15 13.82 -56.54
N ASP A 384 -11.56 14.55 -55.50
CA ASP A 384 -12.64 15.54 -55.60
C ASP A 384 -12.26 16.66 -56.59
N GLU A 385 -11.02 17.16 -56.54
CA GLU A 385 -10.53 18.17 -57.50
C GLU A 385 -10.42 17.62 -58.92
N LEU A 386 -9.93 16.37 -59.09
CA LEU A 386 -9.85 15.70 -60.39
C LEU A 386 -11.25 15.53 -61.02
N GLN A 387 -12.25 15.19 -60.21
CA GLN A 387 -13.63 15.03 -60.68
C GLN A 387 -14.23 16.35 -61.18
N LEU A 388 -13.92 17.48 -60.53
CA LEU A 388 -14.35 18.80 -60.99
C LEU A 388 -13.75 19.14 -62.36
N VAL A 389 -12.50 18.76 -62.61
CA VAL A 389 -11.85 18.96 -63.92
C VAL A 389 -12.46 18.07 -64.98
N ASP A 390 -12.74 16.79 -64.68
CA ASP A 390 -13.40 15.85 -65.61
C ASP A 390 -14.82 16.33 -65.99
N GLN A 391 -15.60 16.79 -65.01
CA GLN A 391 -16.91 17.39 -65.24
C GLN A 391 -16.82 18.65 -66.11
N SER A 392 -15.89 19.55 -65.80
CA SER A 392 -15.69 20.79 -66.56
C SER A 392 -15.29 20.51 -68.02
N ALA A 393 -14.43 19.52 -68.24
CA ALA A 393 -13.99 19.09 -69.57
C ALA A 393 -15.10 18.40 -70.39
N THR A 394 -16.10 17.84 -69.71
CA THR A 394 -17.22 17.13 -70.34
C THR A 394 -18.41 18.06 -70.63
N GLU A 395 -18.72 19.00 -69.74
CA GLU A 395 -19.89 19.88 -69.86
C GLU A 395 -19.67 21.06 -70.82
N ILE A 396 -18.43 21.57 -70.91
CA ILE A 396 -18.10 22.74 -71.75
C ILE A 396 -16.93 22.37 -72.68
N PRO A 397 -17.18 21.67 -73.81
CA PRO A 397 -16.14 21.27 -74.75
C PRO A 397 -15.76 22.45 -75.66
N SER A 398 -15.05 23.44 -75.12
CA SER A 398 -14.40 24.51 -75.88
C SER A 398 -12.88 24.39 -75.80
N GLU A 399 -12.17 24.82 -76.85
CA GLU A 399 -10.70 24.79 -76.92
C GLU A 399 -10.06 25.49 -75.71
N GLU A 400 -10.52 26.70 -75.39
CA GLU A 400 -10.06 27.49 -74.24
C GLU A 400 -10.33 26.80 -72.87
N ASN A 401 -11.44 26.06 -72.75
CA ASN A 401 -11.75 25.34 -71.52
C ASN A 401 -10.95 24.03 -71.39
N LEU A 402 -10.63 23.36 -72.50
CA LEU A 402 -9.78 22.16 -72.49
C LEU A 402 -8.32 22.51 -72.17
N GLU A 403 -7.79 23.62 -72.71
CA GLU A 403 -6.47 24.17 -72.32
C GLU A 403 -6.42 24.47 -70.82
N LEU A 404 -7.46 25.12 -70.29
CA LEU A 404 -7.57 25.42 -68.85
C LEU A 404 -7.64 24.14 -68.00
N CYS A 405 -8.37 23.12 -68.47
CA CYS A 405 -8.44 21.82 -67.79
C CYS A 405 -7.09 21.11 -67.78
N LEU A 406 -6.33 21.12 -68.87
CA LEU A 406 -4.98 20.55 -68.92
C LEU A 406 -4.01 21.28 -67.97
N ALA A 407 -4.06 22.61 -67.93
CA ALA A 407 -3.26 23.40 -66.99
C ALA A 407 -3.60 23.09 -65.51
N ASN A 408 -4.89 22.87 -65.21
CA ASN A 408 -5.33 22.44 -63.89
C ASN A 408 -4.87 21.01 -63.55
N LEU A 409 -4.89 20.09 -64.52
CA LEU A 409 -4.37 18.72 -64.32
C LEU A 409 -2.87 18.70 -64.05
N ASP A 410 -2.08 19.50 -64.76
CA ASP A 410 -0.64 19.65 -64.53
C ASP A 410 -0.34 20.17 -63.12
N LYS A 411 -1.19 21.08 -62.62
CA LYS A 411 -1.07 21.60 -61.26
C LYS A 411 -1.40 20.52 -60.22
N ILE A 412 -2.52 19.80 -60.40
CA ILE A 412 -2.92 18.70 -59.52
C ILE A 412 -1.83 17.61 -59.53
N GLU A 413 -1.26 17.26 -60.67
CA GLU A 413 -0.21 16.25 -60.78
C GLU A 413 1.06 16.63 -60.00
N LYS A 414 1.49 17.90 -60.09
CA LYS A 414 2.64 18.43 -59.32
C LYS A 414 2.37 18.40 -57.82
N GLU A 415 1.18 18.79 -57.39
CA GLU A 415 0.81 18.80 -55.96
C GLU A 415 0.65 17.38 -55.41
N VAL A 416 0.06 16.44 -56.17
CA VAL A 416 -0.04 15.00 -55.84
C VAL A 416 1.32 14.30 -55.81
N LYS A 417 2.30 14.75 -56.61
CA LYS A 417 3.69 14.26 -56.55
C LYS A 417 4.38 14.58 -55.23
N ALA A 418 4.05 15.72 -54.62
CA ALA A 418 4.59 16.17 -53.34
C ALA A 418 3.88 15.54 -52.12
N VAL A 419 2.77 14.81 -52.31
CA VAL A 419 2.08 14.13 -51.20
C VAL A 419 2.85 12.89 -50.78
N GLU A 420 3.41 12.93 -49.58
CA GLU A 420 4.04 11.76 -48.95
C GLU A 420 3.00 10.94 -48.17
N VAL A 421 2.89 9.64 -48.52
CA VAL A 421 2.05 8.67 -47.80
C VAL A 421 2.87 7.44 -47.41
N PRO A 422 2.56 6.78 -46.28
CA PRO A 422 3.21 5.52 -45.90
C PRO A 422 3.02 4.42 -46.97
N LEU A 423 3.98 3.48 -47.05
CA LEU A 423 4.01 2.39 -48.05
C LEU A 423 2.69 1.61 -48.15
N GLY A 424 2.00 1.38 -47.03
CA GLY A 424 0.71 0.67 -47.01
C GLY A 424 -0.43 1.38 -47.77
N TYR A 425 -0.28 2.67 -48.10
CA TYR A 425 -1.24 3.48 -48.86
C TYR A 425 -0.70 3.94 -50.22
N ALA A 426 0.54 3.57 -50.57
CA ALA A 426 1.17 4.01 -51.80
C ALA A 426 0.36 3.58 -53.04
N HIS A 427 -0.26 2.39 -53.00
CA HIS A 427 -1.12 1.91 -54.09
C HIS A 427 -2.26 2.88 -54.42
N GLU A 428 -2.96 3.43 -53.43
CA GLU A 428 -4.06 4.37 -53.63
C GLU A 428 -3.58 5.69 -54.28
N LEU A 429 -2.38 6.14 -53.91
CA LEU A 429 -1.74 7.33 -54.50
C LEU A 429 -1.29 7.06 -55.95
N TYR A 430 -0.76 5.87 -56.25
CA TYR A 430 -0.37 5.50 -57.61
C TYR A 430 -1.58 5.38 -58.54
N VAL A 431 -2.71 4.82 -58.07
CA VAL A 431 -3.96 4.76 -58.84
C VAL A 431 -4.47 6.16 -59.16
N LEU A 432 -4.44 7.09 -58.21
CA LEU A 432 -4.81 8.49 -58.46
C LEU A 432 -3.96 9.11 -59.57
N ARG A 433 -2.64 8.91 -59.53
CA ARG A 433 -1.73 9.40 -60.58
C ARG A 433 -2.05 8.80 -61.95
N GLN A 434 -2.34 7.50 -62.01
CA GLN A 434 -2.77 6.86 -63.26
C GLN A 434 -4.07 7.45 -63.82
N HIS A 435 -5.03 7.81 -62.96
CA HIS A 435 -6.27 8.45 -63.40
C HIS A 435 -6.04 9.88 -63.92
N ILE A 436 -5.15 10.65 -63.28
CA ILE A 436 -4.73 11.98 -63.77
C ILE A 436 -4.12 11.85 -65.17
N ASP A 437 -3.18 10.91 -65.35
CA ASP A 437 -2.53 10.66 -66.65
C ASP A 437 -3.54 10.24 -67.75
N LEU A 438 -4.51 9.40 -67.39
CA LEU A 438 -5.54 8.94 -68.31
C LEU A 438 -6.44 10.09 -68.76
N LEU A 439 -6.89 10.92 -67.81
CA LEU A 439 -7.75 12.06 -68.11
C LEU A 439 -7.02 13.13 -68.93
N ALA A 440 -5.76 13.42 -68.60
CA ALA A 440 -4.93 14.34 -69.38
C ALA A 440 -4.81 13.90 -70.84
N ARG A 441 -4.58 12.60 -71.08
CA ARG A 441 -4.54 12.03 -72.45
C ARG A 441 -5.88 12.13 -73.17
N GLN A 442 -6.99 11.91 -72.47
CA GLN A 442 -8.32 12.01 -73.09
C GLN A 442 -8.66 13.45 -73.49
N ILE A 443 -8.34 14.42 -72.61
CA ILE A 443 -8.56 15.84 -72.86
C ILE A 443 -7.67 16.33 -74.00
N SER A 444 -6.37 15.97 -74.02
CA SER A 444 -5.45 16.36 -75.08
C SER A 444 -5.86 15.83 -76.46
N VAL A 445 -6.41 14.61 -76.52
CA VAL A 445 -6.95 14.07 -77.78
C VAL A 445 -8.17 14.84 -78.25
N ARG A 446 -9.08 15.22 -77.33
CA ARG A 446 -10.28 16.02 -77.65
C ARG A 446 -9.92 17.43 -78.13
N GLU A 447 -8.96 18.06 -77.47
CA GLU A 447 -8.39 19.36 -77.86
C GLU A 447 -7.82 19.32 -79.27
N GLN A 448 -6.94 18.35 -79.58
CA GLN A 448 -6.36 18.18 -80.93
C GLN A 448 -7.42 17.94 -82.02
N ILE A 449 -8.53 17.28 -81.69
CA ILE A 449 -9.64 17.08 -82.63
C ILE A 449 -10.35 18.41 -82.92
N LEU A 450 -10.59 19.23 -81.88
CA LEU A 450 -11.23 20.55 -82.02
C LEU A 450 -10.32 21.56 -82.75
N GLU A 451 -9.02 21.55 -82.46
CA GLU A 451 -8.02 22.38 -83.15
C GLU A 451 -7.95 22.04 -84.65
N LYS A 452 -7.94 20.75 -84.99
CA LYS A 452 -8.00 20.29 -86.39
C LYS A 452 -9.30 20.66 -87.09
N GLN A 453 -10.44 20.63 -86.39
CA GLN A 453 -11.72 21.06 -86.94
C GLN A 453 -11.76 22.57 -87.21
N ARG A 454 -11.14 23.39 -86.33
CA ARG A 454 -11.00 24.84 -86.51
C ARG A 454 -10.10 25.17 -87.71
N LEU A 455 -8.96 24.49 -87.84
CA LEU A 455 -8.03 24.65 -88.97
C LEU A 455 -8.60 24.19 -90.32
N ALA A 456 -9.61 23.29 -90.31
CA ALA A 456 -10.32 22.87 -91.52
C ALA A 456 -11.48 23.80 -91.93
N GLN A 457 -11.88 24.73 -91.05
CA GLN A 457 -12.95 25.72 -91.27
C GLN A 457 -12.42 27.14 -91.55
N THR A 458 -11.11 27.33 -91.51
CA THR A 458 -10.40 28.58 -91.86
C THR A 458 -9.74 28.40 -93.22
#